data_AF-A0A535GRR2-F1
#
_entry.id   AF-A0A535GRR2-F1
#
_cell.length_a   1.000
_cell.length_b   1.000
_cell.length_c   1.000
_cell.angle_alpha   90.00
_cell.angle_beta   90.00
_cell.angle_gamma   90.00
#
_symmetry.space_group_name_H-M   'P 1'
#
loop_
_entity.id
_entity.type
_entity.pdbx_description
1 polymer ?
#
loop_
_entity_poly.entity_id
_entity_poly.type
_entity_poly.pdbx_seq_one_letter_code
_entity_poly.pdbx_strand_id
1 'polypeptide(L)'
;MIAPMISLRGRDFIDVADLAPGDLRRLLDLAHQIKAGRWTERPLQGKHVAMLFQRPSHRTRVSFEVGIARLGGTTTTLSSQDVQLGFRESVADAARVLDRYVDGVVARLRLHADLLQLALFSEKPVINALTDRSHPCQVLADLMTLEELRGDLSRQHLVYIGDGNNIANSLIEASSVGGLALTVVTPPGYDPEPSILERARSINSGKNHVTLTNQLNVHDATAIYTDVWASMGQEDERAARQKVFGPYQVNKRVMDLAPDAVFMHCLPAHRGEEVSAGVIDSPRSVIYDEAENRLHVQKAIMVIVDVAVVAFVLYQLLRLLRGTQGTQILVGLILLAVVGVVATTFNLILLSWLFRNATFFIVIAVIVMFQPELRRALDQLGRIGHIGRPLSRYNTRQYNQAISEAIRAAERLSSKHTGALIAFERDVGLEDYAATGVRINGEISAEMLQSIFYPNSPLHDGAVIVRGNRIIAAGCLLPLPEEGSVRERLGTRHRAALGLSLASDALVLVVSEETGNISVIEEGKISRNLDPDSLRRRVAVKIAAQNGNGRFRFRR
;
A
#
# COMPACT_ATOMS: atom_id res chain seq x y z
N MET A 1 10.96 12.26 18.52
CA MET A 1 10.77 10.81 18.30
C MET A 1 9.74 10.63 17.21
N ILE A 2 10.16 10.16 16.02
CA ILE A 2 9.27 9.90 14.89
C ILE A 2 8.70 8.48 15.11
N ALA A 3 7.41 8.38 15.42
CA ALA A 3 6.72 7.11 15.56
C ALA A 3 6.79 6.32 14.24
N PRO A 4 6.91 4.99 14.27
CA PRO A 4 7.13 4.20 13.06
C PRO A 4 5.88 4.20 12.17
N MET A 5 6.07 4.72 10.95
CA MET A 5 5.30 4.59 9.71
C MET A 5 3.81 4.18 9.80
N ILE A 6 2.96 5.13 9.40
CA ILE A 6 1.60 4.92 8.94
C ILE A 6 1.66 4.19 7.60
N SER A 7 0.88 3.11 7.42
CA SER A 7 0.88 2.34 6.17
C SER A 7 -0.44 2.52 5.43
N LEU A 8 -0.61 3.66 4.75
CA LEU A 8 -1.50 3.70 3.59
C LEU A 8 -0.84 2.87 2.48
N ARG A 9 -1.22 1.60 2.38
CA ARG A 9 -0.72 0.73 1.31
C ARG A 9 -1.34 1.20 0.00
N GLY A 10 -0.58 1.96 -0.78
CA GLY A 10 -1.07 2.61 -1.99
C GLY A 10 -1.26 4.09 -1.74
N ARG A 11 -0.98 4.91 -2.75
CA ARG A 11 -0.95 6.37 -2.69
C ARG A 11 -2.29 7.00 -2.31
N ASP A 12 -3.35 6.21 -2.28
CA ASP A 12 -4.73 6.67 -2.33
C ASP A 12 -5.40 6.58 -0.97
N PHE A 13 -6.37 7.46 -0.73
CA PHE A 13 -7.26 7.40 0.41
C PHE A 13 -8.69 7.20 -0.10
N ILE A 14 -9.14 5.94 -0.14
CA ILE A 14 -10.42 5.56 -0.75
C ILE A 14 -11.52 5.40 0.30
N ASP A 15 -11.33 4.54 1.29
CA ASP A 15 -12.32 4.26 2.34
C ASP A 15 -11.68 4.27 3.73
N VAL A 16 -12.49 4.46 4.79
CA VAL A 16 -11.97 4.41 6.18
C VAL A 16 -11.49 2.99 6.51
N ALA A 17 -12.16 1.99 5.96
CA ALA A 17 -11.79 0.58 6.10
C ALA A 17 -10.41 0.21 5.52
N ASP A 18 -9.78 1.09 4.72
CA ASP A 18 -8.40 0.88 4.25
C ASP A 18 -7.34 1.24 5.31
N LEU A 19 -7.75 1.90 6.39
CA LEU A 19 -6.87 2.26 7.50
C LEU A 19 -6.72 1.11 8.50
N ALA A 20 -5.49 0.88 8.95
CA ALA A 20 -5.28 0.12 10.18
C ALA A 20 -5.76 0.94 11.40
N PRO A 21 -6.20 0.32 12.50
CA PRO A 21 -6.64 1.04 13.71
C PRO A 21 -5.60 2.05 14.24
N GLY A 22 -4.31 1.70 14.21
CA GLY A 22 -3.22 2.61 14.60
C GLY A 22 -3.00 3.76 13.62
N ASP A 23 -3.35 3.60 12.35
CA ASP A 23 -3.26 4.65 11.33
C ASP A 23 -4.39 5.66 11.50
N LEU A 24 -5.61 5.18 11.80
CA LEU A 24 -6.74 6.04 12.16
C LEU A 24 -6.43 6.91 13.37
N ARG A 25 -5.91 6.32 14.46
CA ARG A 25 -5.51 7.09 15.66
C ARG A 25 -4.52 8.21 15.31
N ARG A 26 -3.47 7.88 14.56
CA ARG A 26 -2.43 8.84 14.16
C ARG A 26 -2.97 9.94 13.26
N LEU A 27 -3.92 9.62 12.38
CA LEU A 27 -4.60 10.61 11.56
C LEU A 27 -5.39 11.61 12.41
N LEU A 28 -6.16 11.13 13.38
CA LEU A 28 -6.91 12.00 14.29
C LEU A 28 -5.95 12.84 15.16
N ASP A 29 -4.88 12.25 15.71
CA ASP A 29 -3.86 12.98 16.46
C ASP A 29 -3.22 14.11 15.64
N LEU A 30 -2.91 13.85 14.37
CA LEU A 30 -2.38 14.84 13.46
C LEU A 30 -3.41 15.94 13.17
N ALA A 31 -4.68 15.59 12.95
CA ALA A 31 -5.75 16.56 12.74
C ALA A 31 -5.91 17.50 13.95
N HIS A 32 -5.87 16.96 15.18
CA HIS A 32 -5.85 17.75 16.41
C HIS A 32 -4.63 18.67 16.51
N GLN A 33 -3.43 18.19 16.15
CA GLN A 33 -2.22 19.02 16.13
C GLN A 33 -2.32 20.16 15.11
N ILE A 34 -2.88 19.88 13.93
CA ILE A 34 -3.11 20.86 12.88
C ILE A 34 -4.12 21.91 13.33
N LYS A 35 -5.21 21.51 13.99
CA LYS A 35 -6.21 22.45 14.53
C LYS A 35 -5.64 23.31 15.65
N ALA A 36 -4.87 22.71 16.56
CA ALA A 36 -4.18 23.43 17.64
C ALA A 36 -3.02 24.33 17.18
N GLY A 37 -2.75 24.44 15.88
CA GLY A 37 -1.67 25.27 15.34
C GLY A 37 -0.26 24.75 15.62
N ARG A 38 -0.12 23.50 16.06
CA ARG A 38 1.18 22.86 16.37
C ARG A 38 1.88 22.28 15.14
N TRP A 39 1.22 22.31 13.97
CA TRP A 39 1.78 21.87 12.70
C TRP A 39 2.06 23.07 11.79
N THR A 40 3.33 23.34 11.51
CA THR A 40 3.78 24.47 10.69
C THR A 40 4.30 24.08 9.31
N GLU A 41 4.50 22.77 9.07
CA GLU A 41 5.07 22.26 7.82
C GLU A 41 4.11 22.46 6.64
N ARG A 42 4.70 22.69 5.46
CA ARG A 42 4.00 22.91 4.19
C ARG A 42 4.37 21.85 3.16
N PRO A 43 3.92 20.60 3.34
CA PRO A 43 4.30 19.49 2.44
C PRO A 43 3.80 19.68 1.00
N LEU A 44 2.76 20.48 0.79
CA LEU A 44 2.23 20.76 -0.54
C LEU A 44 2.89 21.99 -1.19
N GLN A 45 3.98 22.53 -0.63
CA GLN A 45 4.67 23.70 -1.19
C GLN A 45 5.09 23.44 -2.65
N GLY A 46 4.53 24.23 -3.57
CA GLY A 46 4.80 24.11 -5.01
C GLY A 46 4.08 22.94 -5.69
N LYS A 47 3.19 22.24 -4.99
CA LYS A 47 2.37 21.14 -5.52
C LYS A 47 1.05 21.66 -6.08
N HIS A 48 0.55 20.99 -7.11
CA HIS A 48 -0.76 21.29 -7.70
C HIS A 48 -1.72 20.11 -7.56
N VAL A 49 -2.93 20.34 -7.08
CA VAL A 49 -3.94 19.29 -6.83
C VAL A 49 -5.17 19.53 -7.70
N ALA A 50 -5.55 18.56 -8.51
CA ALA A 50 -6.81 18.59 -9.24
C ALA A 50 -7.98 18.24 -8.31
N MET A 51 -9.06 18.99 -8.35
CA MET A 51 -10.28 18.67 -7.62
C MET A 51 -11.43 18.39 -8.59
N LEU A 52 -11.80 17.12 -8.73
CA LEU A 52 -12.86 16.64 -9.62
C LEU A 52 -14.21 16.64 -8.89
N PHE A 53 -15.20 17.36 -9.41
CA PHE A 53 -16.54 17.47 -8.83
C PHE A 53 -17.62 17.14 -9.86
N GLN A 54 -18.15 15.92 -9.84
CA GLN A 54 -19.32 15.58 -10.67
C GLN A 54 -20.63 16.16 -10.13
N ARG A 55 -20.64 16.56 -8.86
CA ARG A 55 -21.79 17.18 -8.19
C ARG A 55 -21.32 18.38 -7.35
N PRO A 56 -22.03 19.53 -7.41
CA PRO A 56 -21.66 20.71 -6.65
C PRO A 56 -21.58 20.44 -5.13
N SER A 57 -20.61 21.07 -4.47
CA SER A 57 -20.49 21.05 -3.01
C SER A 57 -19.68 22.22 -2.49
N HIS A 58 -20.30 23.09 -1.70
CA HIS A 58 -19.60 24.20 -1.06
C HIS A 58 -18.64 23.71 0.02
N ARG A 59 -19.10 22.85 0.94
CA ARG A 59 -18.30 22.38 2.07
C ARG A 59 -17.06 21.62 1.61
N THR A 60 -17.23 20.62 0.73
CA THR A 60 -16.09 19.84 0.24
C THR A 60 -15.11 20.73 -0.54
N ARG A 61 -15.60 21.55 -1.48
CA ARG A 61 -14.71 22.40 -2.28
C ARG A 61 -13.90 23.36 -1.40
N VAL A 62 -14.57 24.15 -0.57
CA VAL A 62 -13.90 25.20 0.21
C VAL A 62 -12.97 24.61 1.27
N SER A 63 -13.36 23.53 1.95
CA SER A 63 -12.48 22.89 2.95
C SER A 63 -11.20 22.34 2.32
N PHE A 64 -11.28 21.67 1.17
CA PHE A 64 -10.08 21.19 0.48
C PHE A 64 -9.24 22.33 -0.10
N GLU A 65 -9.86 23.32 -0.76
CA GLU A 65 -9.15 24.46 -1.37
C GLU A 65 -8.35 25.25 -0.31
N VAL A 66 -9.00 25.58 0.81
CA VAL A 66 -8.34 26.25 1.94
C VAL A 66 -7.29 25.34 2.59
N GLY A 67 -7.58 24.04 2.72
CA GLY A 67 -6.65 23.06 3.28
C GLY A 67 -5.35 22.97 2.46
N ILE A 68 -5.47 22.85 1.14
CA ILE A 68 -4.36 22.76 0.19
C ILE A 68 -3.54 24.06 0.21
N ALA A 69 -4.21 25.22 0.15
CA ALA A 69 -3.53 26.51 0.23
C ALA A 69 -2.75 26.69 1.54
N ARG A 70 -3.34 26.28 2.69
CA ARG A 70 -2.68 26.34 4.00
C ARG A 70 -1.48 25.39 4.12
N LEU A 71 -1.44 24.31 3.32
CA LEU A 71 -0.29 23.40 3.22
C LEU A 71 0.73 23.82 2.15
N GLY A 72 0.54 24.98 1.50
CA GLY A 72 1.47 25.54 0.51
C GLY A 72 1.18 25.17 -0.96
N GLY A 73 0.10 24.43 -1.21
CA GLY A 73 -0.28 23.96 -2.54
C GLY A 73 -1.21 24.90 -3.29
N THR A 74 -1.45 24.55 -4.55
CA THR A 74 -2.41 25.21 -5.45
C THR A 74 -3.39 24.20 -6.02
N THR A 75 -4.54 24.65 -6.53
CA THR A 75 -5.61 23.76 -6.99
C THR A 75 -6.22 24.20 -8.31
N THR A 76 -6.69 23.23 -9.08
CA THR A 76 -7.64 23.47 -10.19
C THR A 76 -8.92 22.69 -9.92
N THR A 77 -10.05 23.39 -9.87
CA THR A 77 -11.36 22.74 -9.71
C THR A 77 -11.95 22.43 -11.08
N LEU A 78 -12.37 21.19 -11.27
CA LEU A 78 -12.94 20.66 -12.50
C LEU A 78 -14.36 20.17 -12.19
N SER A 79 -15.36 20.81 -12.79
CA SER A 79 -16.76 20.46 -12.60
C SER A 79 -17.23 19.37 -13.58
N SER A 80 -18.43 18.83 -13.36
CA SER A 80 -19.07 17.91 -14.29
C SER A 80 -19.23 18.49 -15.70
N GLN A 81 -19.43 19.80 -15.82
CA GLN A 81 -19.60 20.48 -17.10
C GLN A 81 -18.28 20.53 -17.90
N ASP A 82 -17.15 20.52 -17.21
CA ASP A 82 -15.82 20.66 -17.82
C ASP A 82 -15.30 19.33 -18.37
N VAL A 83 -15.26 18.29 -17.53
CA VAL A 83 -14.57 17.03 -17.83
C VAL A 83 -15.52 15.95 -18.35
N GLN A 84 -16.79 15.94 -17.92
CA GLN A 84 -17.77 14.87 -18.23
C GLN A 84 -17.15 13.45 -18.15
N LEU A 85 -16.44 13.20 -17.05
CA LEU A 85 -15.66 11.98 -16.81
C LEU A 85 -16.53 10.73 -16.98
N GLY A 86 -16.06 9.78 -17.81
CA GLY A 86 -16.78 8.55 -18.14
C GLY A 86 -17.78 8.65 -19.30
N PHE A 87 -18.10 9.88 -19.76
CA PHE A 87 -18.99 10.11 -20.89
C PHE A 87 -18.22 10.65 -22.11
N ARG A 88 -17.54 11.78 -21.96
CA ARG A 88 -16.76 12.40 -23.05
C ARG A 88 -15.36 11.81 -23.17
N GLU A 89 -14.78 11.42 -22.04
CA GLU A 89 -13.44 10.86 -21.92
C GLU A 89 -13.48 9.66 -20.97
N SER A 90 -12.73 8.60 -21.27
CA SER A 90 -12.64 7.45 -20.40
C SER A 90 -11.98 7.84 -19.06
N VAL A 91 -12.38 7.21 -17.96
CA VAL A 91 -11.76 7.47 -16.64
C VAL A 91 -10.25 7.22 -16.69
N ALA A 92 -9.83 6.20 -17.43
CA ALA A 92 -8.43 5.81 -17.57
C ALA A 92 -7.58 6.87 -18.30
N ASP A 93 -8.10 7.47 -19.37
CA ASP A 93 -7.36 8.47 -20.13
C ASP A 93 -7.29 9.79 -19.38
N ALA A 94 -8.40 10.21 -18.75
CA ALA A 94 -8.42 11.37 -17.88
C ALA A 94 -7.42 11.24 -16.73
N ALA A 95 -7.31 10.07 -16.10
CA ALA A 95 -6.32 9.80 -15.05
C ALA A 95 -4.89 10.04 -15.56
N ARG A 96 -4.53 9.42 -16.69
CA ARG A 96 -3.18 9.52 -17.28
C ARG A 96 -2.83 10.92 -17.74
N VAL A 97 -3.81 11.69 -18.23
CA VAL A 97 -3.62 13.08 -18.61
C VAL A 97 -3.39 13.94 -17.37
N LEU A 98 -4.22 13.79 -16.33
CA LEU A 98 -4.06 14.52 -15.07
C LEU A 98 -2.69 14.26 -14.43
N ASP A 99 -2.20 13.03 -14.43
CA ASP A 99 -0.89 12.66 -13.86
C ASP A 99 0.29 13.45 -14.45
N ARG A 100 0.14 13.98 -15.69
CA ARG A 100 1.16 14.81 -16.35
C ARG A 100 1.15 16.26 -15.89
N TYR A 101 0.07 16.71 -15.27
CA TYR A 101 -0.14 18.12 -14.90
C TYR A 101 -0.15 18.35 -13.40
N VAL A 102 -0.59 17.37 -12.62
CA VAL A 102 -0.85 17.56 -11.18
C VAL A 102 -0.09 16.55 -10.33
N ASP A 103 0.01 16.85 -9.03
CA ASP A 103 0.68 16.04 -8.03
C ASP A 103 -0.30 15.13 -7.23
N GLY A 104 -1.60 15.35 -7.36
CA GLY A 104 -2.64 14.57 -6.69
C GLY A 104 -4.04 14.95 -7.14
N VAL A 105 -5.01 14.10 -6.83
CA VAL A 105 -6.42 14.27 -7.22
C VAL A 105 -7.33 14.11 -6.02
N VAL A 106 -8.20 15.09 -5.77
CA VAL A 106 -9.33 14.99 -4.86
C VAL A 106 -10.59 14.76 -5.70
N ALA A 107 -11.30 13.67 -5.46
CA ALA A 107 -12.39 13.23 -6.31
C ALA A 107 -13.72 13.13 -5.54
N ARG A 108 -14.70 13.94 -5.94
CA ARG A 108 -16.11 13.81 -5.57
C ARG A 108 -16.90 13.34 -6.77
N LEU A 109 -17.11 12.02 -6.87
CA LEU A 109 -17.73 11.37 -8.01
C LEU A 109 -19.11 10.84 -7.65
N ARG A 110 -19.91 10.52 -8.66
CA ARG A 110 -21.22 9.89 -8.46
C ARG A 110 -21.05 8.42 -8.10
N LEU A 111 -20.28 7.67 -8.89
CA LEU A 111 -20.09 6.23 -8.71
C LEU A 111 -18.77 5.92 -8.04
N HIS A 112 -18.80 5.06 -7.04
CA HIS A 112 -17.59 4.54 -6.40
C HIS A 112 -16.71 3.74 -7.38
N ALA A 113 -17.31 3.08 -8.37
CA ALA A 113 -16.56 2.34 -9.40
C ALA A 113 -15.67 3.26 -10.26
N ASP A 114 -16.12 4.48 -10.56
CA ASP A 114 -15.33 5.46 -11.32
C ASP A 114 -14.14 5.94 -10.49
N LEU A 115 -14.32 6.11 -9.19
CA LEU A 115 -13.23 6.45 -8.26
C LEU A 115 -12.16 5.34 -8.23
N LEU A 116 -12.59 4.07 -8.13
CA LEU A 116 -11.66 2.95 -8.14
C LEU A 116 -10.88 2.83 -9.46
N GLN A 117 -11.54 3.11 -10.60
CA GLN A 117 -10.86 3.17 -11.89
C GLN A 117 -9.86 4.34 -11.95
N LEU A 118 -10.25 5.52 -11.45
CA LEU A 118 -9.37 6.68 -11.39
C LEU A 118 -8.09 6.37 -10.58
N ALA A 119 -8.25 5.78 -9.39
CA ALA A 119 -7.13 5.35 -8.54
C ALA A 119 -6.27 4.26 -9.20
N LEU A 120 -6.90 3.30 -9.89
CA LEU A 120 -6.19 2.22 -10.59
C LEU A 120 -5.27 2.74 -11.70
N PHE A 121 -5.71 3.75 -12.45
CA PHE A 121 -4.97 4.28 -13.60
C PHE A 121 -4.09 5.49 -13.26
N SER A 122 -4.25 6.10 -12.09
CA SER A 122 -3.44 7.24 -11.67
C SER A 122 -2.11 6.82 -11.04
N GLU A 123 -1.04 7.47 -11.47
CA GLU A 123 0.27 7.44 -10.84
C GLU A 123 0.38 8.40 -9.64
N LYS A 124 -0.60 9.28 -9.44
CA LYS A 124 -0.65 10.23 -8.33
C LYS A 124 -1.68 9.78 -7.28
N PRO A 125 -1.54 10.24 -6.02
CA PRO A 125 -2.54 10.01 -4.99
C PRO A 125 -3.95 10.44 -5.39
N VAL A 126 -4.93 9.57 -5.17
CA VAL A 126 -6.36 9.87 -5.29
C VAL A 126 -7.03 9.85 -3.91
N ILE A 127 -7.72 10.94 -3.58
CA ILE A 127 -8.46 11.10 -2.32
C ILE A 127 -9.96 11.08 -2.61
N ASN A 128 -10.67 10.15 -1.97
CA ASN A 128 -12.13 10.09 -1.99
C ASN A 128 -12.73 11.20 -1.16
N ALA A 129 -13.30 12.20 -1.83
CA ALA A 129 -14.01 13.28 -1.18
C ALA A 129 -15.49 12.94 -0.90
N LEU A 130 -16.12 12.11 -1.75
CA LEU A 130 -17.44 11.49 -1.59
C LEU A 130 -17.78 10.67 -2.86
N THR A 131 -18.44 9.52 -2.68
CA THR A 131 -19.15 8.76 -3.72
C THR A 131 -20.55 8.35 -3.24
N ASP A 132 -21.35 7.70 -4.09
CA ASP A 132 -22.60 7.02 -3.72
C ASP A 132 -22.45 6.00 -2.60
N ARG A 133 -21.29 5.33 -2.51
CA ARG A 133 -20.98 4.30 -1.52
C ARG A 133 -20.38 4.83 -0.21
N SER A 134 -19.48 5.81 -0.25
CA SER A 134 -18.73 6.25 0.94
C SER A 134 -18.42 7.75 0.98
N HIS A 135 -18.28 8.29 2.19
CA HIS A 135 -17.89 9.67 2.48
C HIS A 135 -16.85 9.71 3.63
N PRO A 136 -15.64 9.15 3.40
CA PRO A 136 -14.68 8.90 4.48
C PRO A 136 -14.16 10.17 5.14
N CYS A 137 -13.95 11.25 4.37
CA CYS A 137 -13.47 12.52 4.90
C CYS A 137 -14.45 13.19 5.89
N GLN A 138 -15.76 12.96 5.73
CA GLN A 138 -16.78 13.48 6.64
C GLN A 138 -16.73 12.70 7.94
N VAL A 139 -16.81 11.38 7.87
CA VAL A 139 -16.80 10.52 9.07
C VAL A 139 -15.55 10.70 9.92
N LEU A 140 -14.38 10.92 9.32
CA LEU A 140 -13.19 11.24 10.07
C LEU A 140 -13.29 12.58 10.82
N ALA A 141 -13.97 13.59 10.25
CA ALA A 141 -14.27 14.84 10.94
C ALA A 141 -15.29 14.62 12.06
N ASP A 142 -16.27 13.74 11.85
CA ASP A 142 -17.27 13.38 12.86
C ASP A 142 -16.59 12.72 14.07
N LEU A 143 -15.69 11.77 13.83
CA LEU A 143 -14.88 11.14 14.89
C LEU A 143 -14.01 12.15 15.64
N MET A 144 -13.33 13.05 14.92
CA MET A 144 -12.54 14.11 15.54
C MET A 144 -13.42 14.98 16.45
N THR A 145 -14.58 15.40 15.97
CA THR A 145 -15.53 16.24 16.71
C THR A 145 -16.05 15.54 17.96
N LEU A 146 -16.45 14.27 17.83
CA LEU A 146 -16.92 13.48 18.96
C LEU A 146 -15.81 13.31 20.02
N GLU A 147 -14.58 13.11 19.59
CA GLU A 147 -13.43 13.01 20.49
C GLU A 147 -13.12 14.33 21.22
N GLU A 148 -13.20 15.48 20.53
CA GLU A 148 -13.01 16.80 21.17
C GLU A 148 -14.02 17.05 22.29
N LEU A 149 -15.26 16.62 22.07
CA LEU A 149 -16.37 16.89 22.98
C LEU A 149 -16.51 15.87 24.10
N ARG A 150 -16.15 14.60 23.84
CA ARG A 150 -16.46 13.47 24.73
C ARG A 150 -15.25 12.63 25.15
N GLY A 151 -14.09 12.90 24.57
CA GLY A 151 -12.86 12.17 24.85
C GLY A 151 -12.78 10.84 24.11
N ASP A 152 -12.21 9.83 24.76
CA ASP A 152 -11.87 8.52 24.18
C ASP A 152 -13.06 7.89 23.42
N LEU A 153 -12.91 7.75 22.10
CA LEU A 153 -13.90 7.19 21.17
C LEU A 153 -14.34 5.77 21.53
N SER A 154 -13.47 4.97 22.17
CA SER A 154 -13.81 3.60 22.58
C SER A 154 -14.86 3.53 23.70
N ARG A 155 -15.13 4.67 24.35
CA ARG A 155 -16.14 4.81 25.41
C ARG A 155 -17.40 5.53 24.94
N GLN A 156 -17.45 5.90 23.66
CA GLN A 156 -18.57 6.65 23.10
C GLN A 156 -19.52 5.71 22.36
N HIS A 157 -20.78 6.14 22.26
CA HIS A 157 -21.83 5.45 21.53
C HIS A 157 -22.54 6.43 20.59
N LEU A 158 -22.32 6.23 19.29
CA LEU A 158 -22.96 7.00 18.24
C LEU A 158 -24.22 6.27 17.76
N VAL A 159 -25.34 6.98 17.69
CA VAL A 159 -26.57 6.46 17.09
C VAL A 159 -26.88 7.24 15.82
N TYR A 160 -26.72 6.58 14.68
CA TYR A 160 -27.14 7.09 13.38
C TYR A 160 -28.60 6.73 13.14
N ILE A 161 -29.42 7.71 12.74
CA ILE A 161 -30.83 7.53 12.43
C ILE A 161 -31.05 8.05 11.00
N GLY A 162 -31.55 7.20 10.10
CA GLY A 162 -31.82 7.64 8.74
C GLY A 162 -31.58 6.57 7.69
N ASP A 163 -31.19 7.00 6.50
CA ASP A 163 -31.02 6.15 5.33
C ASP A 163 -29.68 5.38 5.39
N GLY A 164 -29.64 4.15 4.90
CA GLY A 164 -28.43 3.32 4.76
C GLY A 164 -27.50 3.81 3.65
N ASN A 165 -27.17 5.10 3.66
CA ASN A 165 -26.44 5.81 2.63
C ASN A 165 -24.91 5.75 2.82
N ASN A 166 -24.18 6.57 2.06
CA ASN A 166 -22.72 6.67 2.13
C ASN A 166 -22.17 7.08 3.50
N ILE A 167 -22.89 7.91 4.27
CA ILE A 167 -22.53 8.28 5.64
C ILE A 167 -22.67 7.05 6.54
N ALA A 168 -23.82 6.37 6.52
CA ALA A 168 -24.05 5.16 7.30
C ALA A 168 -22.97 4.10 7.01
N ASN A 169 -22.68 3.86 5.74
CA ASN A 169 -21.62 2.93 5.32
C ASN A 169 -20.25 3.32 5.88
N SER A 170 -19.89 4.60 5.81
CA SER A 170 -18.58 5.09 6.28
C SER A 170 -18.48 5.08 7.81
N LEU A 171 -19.58 5.33 8.52
CA LEU A 171 -19.66 5.21 9.98
C LEU A 171 -19.47 3.76 10.43
N ILE A 172 -20.07 2.80 9.71
CA ILE A 172 -19.88 1.37 9.96
C ILE A 172 -18.41 0.98 9.82
N GLU A 173 -17.76 1.40 8.75
CA GLU A 173 -16.32 1.13 8.55
C GLU A 173 -15.48 1.78 9.67
N ALA A 174 -15.75 3.04 9.98
CA ALA A 174 -15.04 3.79 11.01
C ALA A 174 -15.21 3.19 12.41
N SER A 175 -16.42 2.73 12.76
CA SER A 175 -16.70 2.00 14.00
C SER A 175 -15.88 0.71 14.09
N SER A 176 -15.81 -0.06 13.00
CA SER A 176 -15.03 -1.30 12.95
C SER A 176 -13.53 -1.07 13.11
N VAL A 177 -12.99 0.03 12.56
CA VAL A 177 -11.55 0.37 12.65
C VAL A 177 -11.21 1.04 13.99
N GLY A 178 -12.03 1.98 14.45
CA GLY A 178 -11.76 2.85 15.60
C GLY A 178 -12.27 2.32 16.94
N GLY A 179 -13.13 1.31 16.95
CA GLY A 179 -13.70 0.74 18.17
C GLY A 179 -14.80 1.58 18.82
N LEU A 180 -15.36 2.56 18.09
CA LEU A 180 -16.53 3.35 18.51
C LEU A 180 -17.79 2.48 18.49
N ALA A 181 -18.60 2.46 19.55
CA ALA A 181 -19.91 1.81 19.50
C ALA A 181 -20.84 2.58 18.56
N LEU A 182 -21.49 1.88 17.64
CA LEU A 182 -22.39 2.42 16.63
C LEU A 182 -23.71 1.65 16.62
N THR A 183 -24.82 2.37 16.74
CA THR A 183 -26.15 1.84 16.37
C THR A 183 -26.62 2.55 15.11
N VAL A 184 -27.00 1.80 14.09
CA VAL A 184 -27.62 2.33 12.86
C VAL A 184 -29.09 1.98 12.89
N VAL A 185 -29.93 3.01 12.91
CA VAL A 185 -31.38 2.94 12.94
C VAL A 185 -31.93 3.31 11.57
N THR A 186 -32.40 2.31 10.82
CA THR A 186 -32.88 2.47 9.44
C THR A 186 -34.31 1.95 9.29
N PRO A 187 -35.19 2.63 8.52
CA PRO A 187 -36.48 2.04 8.16
C PRO A 187 -36.29 0.73 7.38
N PRO A 188 -37.20 -0.25 7.51
CA PRO A 188 -37.11 -1.51 6.76
C PRO A 188 -37.01 -1.27 5.25
N GLY A 189 -36.01 -1.87 4.60
CA GLY A 189 -35.75 -1.70 3.16
C GLY A 189 -34.81 -0.56 2.80
N TYR A 190 -34.30 0.17 3.80
CA TYR A 190 -33.31 1.26 3.66
C TYR A 190 -32.01 0.93 4.41
N ASP A 191 -31.72 -0.36 4.53
CA ASP A 191 -30.56 -0.85 5.27
C ASP A 191 -29.23 -0.56 4.52
N PRO A 192 -28.11 -0.40 5.25
CA PRO A 192 -26.79 -0.25 4.65
C PRO A 192 -26.41 -1.42 3.75
N GLU A 193 -25.49 -1.19 2.82
CA GLU A 193 -25.10 -2.20 1.83
C GLU A 193 -24.52 -3.46 2.51
N PRO A 194 -24.99 -4.68 2.18
CA PRO A 194 -24.52 -5.91 2.83
C PRO A 194 -22.99 -6.12 2.73
N SER A 195 -22.39 -5.72 1.61
CA SER A 195 -20.94 -5.83 1.38
C SER A 195 -20.12 -5.00 2.39
N ILE A 196 -20.65 -3.86 2.85
CA ILE A 196 -20.03 -3.01 3.86
C ILE A 196 -20.04 -3.70 5.22
N LEU A 197 -21.15 -4.36 5.57
CA LEU A 197 -21.27 -5.11 6.82
C LEU A 197 -20.32 -6.31 6.85
N GLU A 198 -20.19 -7.01 5.72
CA GLU A 198 -19.23 -8.11 5.59
C GLU A 198 -17.78 -7.62 5.75
N ARG A 199 -17.43 -6.51 5.10
CA ARG A 199 -16.11 -5.87 5.24
C ARG A 199 -15.85 -5.44 6.68
N ALA A 200 -16.82 -4.77 7.32
CA ALA A 200 -16.76 -4.34 8.70
C ALA A 200 -16.52 -5.50 9.69
N ARG A 201 -17.18 -6.64 9.48
CA ARG A 201 -16.99 -7.86 10.29
C ARG A 201 -15.60 -8.47 10.12
N SER A 202 -15.03 -8.42 8.91
CA SER A 202 -13.70 -8.95 8.63
C SER A 202 -12.55 -8.15 9.27
N ILE A 203 -12.76 -6.85 9.52
CA ILE A 203 -11.78 -5.97 10.16
C ILE A 203 -11.71 -6.26 11.66
N ASN A 204 -12.86 -6.57 12.28
CA ASN A 204 -12.97 -6.71 13.72
C ASN A 204 -13.74 -7.99 14.11
N SER A 205 -13.16 -9.14 13.81
CA SER A 205 -13.77 -10.48 13.92
C SER A 205 -14.17 -10.95 15.33
N GLY A 206 -14.23 -10.09 16.34
CA GLY A 206 -14.49 -10.49 17.73
C GLY A 206 -15.09 -9.45 18.68
N LYS A 207 -15.28 -8.20 18.23
CA LYS A 207 -15.94 -7.15 19.02
C LYS A 207 -16.88 -6.37 18.10
N ASN A 208 -18.08 -6.91 17.87
CA ASN A 208 -19.08 -6.19 17.07
C ASN A 208 -19.54 -4.95 17.83
N HIS A 209 -18.99 -3.79 17.45
CA HIS A 209 -19.39 -2.48 17.93
C HIS A 209 -20.54 -1.89 17.10
N VAL A 210 -20.99 -2.58 16.04
CA VAL A 210 -22.06 -2.13 15.15
C VAL A 210 -23.34 -2.92 15.40
N THR A 211 -24.43 -2.21 15.73
CA THR A 211 -25.78 -2.75 15.85
C THR A 211 -26.66 -2.16 14.76
N LEU A 212 -27.40 -3.00 14.03
CA LEU A 212 -28.42 -2.55 13.08
C LEU A 212 -29.81 -2.81 13.66
N THR A 213 -30.70 -1.84 13.54
CA THR A 213 -32.08 -1.97 14.01
C THR A 213 -33.02 -1.09 13.21
N ASN A 214 -34.30 -1.45 13.17
CA ASN A 214 -35.37 -0.58 12.70
C ASN A 214 -36.13 0.09 13.85
N GLN A 215 -35.82 -0.25 15.10
CA GLN A 215 -36.45 0.34 16.27
C GLN A 215 -35.65 1.57 16.70
N LEU A 216 -36.34 2.71 16.78
CA LEU A 216 -35.75 3.94 17.29
C LEU A 216 -35.42 3.79 18.78
N ASN A 217 -34.15 3.51 19.06
CA ASN A 217 -33.58 3.44 20.39
C ASN A 217 -32.26 4.23 20.42
N VAL A 218 -32.23 5.26 21.26
CA VAL A 218 -31.08 6.16 21.45
C VAL A 218 -30.60 6.17 22.90
N HIS A 219 -31.07 5.25 23.74
CA HIS A 219 -30.62 5.18 25.14
C HIS A 219 -29.09 4.98 25.20
N ASP A 220 -28.45 5.67 26.14
CA ASP A 220 -26.99 5.70 26.36
C ASP A 220 -26.16 6.30 25.21
N ALA A 221 -26.81 6.87 24.19
CA ALA A 221 -26.11 7.55 23.11
C ALA A 221 -25.32 8.76 23.65
N THR A 222 -24.06 8.85 23.25
CA THR A 222 -23.24 10.05 23.46
C THR A 222 -23.39 11.03 22.31
N ALA A 223 -23.79 10.55 21.13
CA ALA A 223 -24.13 11.40 20.00
C ALA A 223 -25.26 10.77 19.18
N ILE A 224 -26.16 11.63 18.69
CA ILE A 224 -27.23 11.27 17.75
C ILE A 224 -26.93 11.97 16.43
N TYR A 225 -26.86 11.18 15.36
CA TYR A 225 -26.49 11.61 14.02
C TYR A 225 -27.63 11.32 13.05
N THR A 226 -27.91 12.24 12.13
CA THR A 226 -28.80 12.00 10.99
C THR A 226 -28.23 12.60 9.72
N ASP A 227 -28.76 12.19 8.58
CA ASP A 227 -28.55 12.82 7.28
C ASP A 227 -29.89 12.96 6.56
N VAL A 228 -29.89 13.66 5.43
CA VAL A 228 -31.05 13.84 4.56
C VAL A 228 -31.63 12.49 4.13
N TRP A 229 -32.96 12.37 4.15
CA TRP A 229 -33.64 11.12 3.81
C TRP A 229 -33.55 10.74 2.33
N ALA A 230 -33.47 11.74 1.45
CA ALA A 230 -33.24 11.57 0.03
C ALA A 230 -31.83 12.08 -0.30
N SER A 231 -30.91 11.15 -0.55
CA SER A 231 -29.53 11.47 -0.88
C SER A 231 -29.40 11.98 -2.32
N MET A 232 -28.18 12.33 -2.71
CA MET A 232 -27.87 12.86 -4.03
C MET A 232 -28.27 11.88 -5.15
N GLY A 233 -29.19 12.29 -6.04
CA GLY A 233 -29.73 11.44 -7.11
C GLY A 233 -31.04 10.71 -6.78
N GLN A 234 -31.64 10.97 -5.62
CA GLN A 234 -32.94 10.42 -5.20
C GLN A 234 -34.02 11.50 -5.03
N GLU A 235 -33.86 12.65 -5.69
CA GLU A 235 -34.71 13.82 -5.49
C GLU A 235 -36.19 13.54 -5.82
N ASP A 236 -36.45 12.69 -6.84
CA ASP A 236 -37.80 12.29 -7.27
C ASP A 236 -38.52 11.41 -6.25
N GLU A 237 -37.78 10.76 -5.34
CA GLU A 237 -38.32 9.88 -4.31
C GLU A 237 -38.66 10.61 -3.00
N ARG A 238 -38.35 11.91 -2.89
CA ARG A 238 -38.45 12.69 -1.65
C ARG A 238 -39.80 12.54 -0.96
N ALA A 239 -40.91 12.69 -1.69
CA ALA A 239 -42.25 12.61 -1.12
C ALA A 239 -42.61 11.21 -0.59
N ALA A 240 -42.10 10.15 -1.22
CA ALA A 240 -42.28 8.79 -0.74
C ALA A 240 -41.42 8.54 0.51
N ARG A 241 -40.16 8.96 0.49
CA ARG A 241 -39.23 8.82 1.63
C ARG A 241 -39.71 9.61 2.84
N GLN A 242 -40.23 10.83 2.68
CA GLN A 242 -40.79 11.61 3.80
C GLN A 242 -41.86 10.86 4.61
N LYS A 243 -42.69 10.03 3.96
CA LYS A 243 -43.71 9.22 4.66
C LYS A 243 -43.08 8.08 5.46
N VAL A 244 -42.05 7.44 4.91
CA VAL A 244 -41.36 6.31 5.54
C VAL A 244 -40.46 6.76 6.68
N PHE A 245 -39.72 7.85 6.47
CA PHE A 245 -38.72 8.37 7.39
C PHE A 245 -39.28 9.33 8.43
N GLY A 246 -40.50 9.86 8.25
CA GLY A 246 -41.16 10.76 9.22
C GLY A 246 -41.10 10.29 10.68
N PRO A 247 -41.38 9.00 11.00
CA PRO A 247 -41.24 8.45 12.34
C PRO A 247 -39.81 8.46 12.92
N TYR A 248 -38.79 8.64 12.08
CA TYR A 248 -37.37 8.65 12.42
C TYR A 248 -36.79 10.07 12.51
N GLN A 249 -37.61 11.13 12.36
CA GLN A 249 -37.14 12.50 12.51
C GLN A 249 -36.45 12.73 13.86
N VAL A 250 -35.25 13.29 13.83
CA VAL A 250 -34.55 13.73 15.04
C VAL A 250 -35.18 15.03 15.52
N ASN A 251 -36.00 14.92 16.57
CA ASN A 251 -36.67 16.04 17.20
C ASN A 251 -36.39 16.06 18.71
N LYS A 252 -36.96 17.06 19.41
CA LYS A 252 -36.76 17.22 20.85
C LYS A 252 -37.08 15.94 21.63
N ARG A 253 -38.16 15.23 21.29
CA ARG A 253 -38.55 13.98 21.96
C ARG A 253 -37.45 12.91 21.83
N VAL A 254 -36.84 12.78 20.66
CA VAL A 254 -35.72 11.84 20.44
C VAL A 254 -34.49 12.26 21.27
N MET A 255 -34.13 13.54 21.24
CA MET A 255 -33.00 14.07 22.02
C MET A 255 -33.23 13.99 23.54
N ASP A 256 -34.48 14.03 24.00
CA ASP A 256 -34.86 13.89 25.42
C ASP A 256 -34.67 12.45 25.93
N LEU A 257 -34.67 11.43 25.05
CA LEU A 257 -34.39 10.03 25.41
C LEU A 257 -32.91 9.78 25.74
N ALA A 258 -32.03 10.68 25.31
CA ALA A 258 -30.60 10.63 25.52
C ALA A 258 -30.10 12.02 25.97
N PRO A 259 -30.38 12.48 27.20
CA PRO A 259 -30.22 13.88 27.62
C PRO A 259 -28.78 14.39 27.50
N ASP A 260 -27.79 13.50 27.62
CA ASP A 260 -26.38 13.86 27.53
C ASP A 260 -25.83 13.82 26.10
N ALA A 261 -26.59 13.38 25.09
CA ALA A 261 -26.09 13.26 23.72
C ALA A 261 -25.82 14.63 23.05
N VAL A 262 -24.83 14.71 22.16
CA VAL A 262 -24.74 15.83 21.20
C VAL A 262 -25.49 15.48 19.91
N PHE A 263 -25.91 16.48 19.15
CA PHE A 263 -26.53 16.30 17.84
C PHE A 263 -25.52 16.62 16.72
N MET A 264 -25.41 15.72 15.75
CA MET A 264 -24.46 15.78 14.62
C MET A 264 -25.19 15.61 13.28
N HIS A 265 -24.65 16.22 12.23
CA HIS A 265 -25.17 16.16 10.86
C HIS A 265 -24.16 16.74 9.86
N CYS A 266 -23.82 15.96 8.82
CA CYS A 266 -22.84 16.32 7.76
C CYS A 266 -23.17 17.57 6.93
N LEU A 267 -24.39 18.08 7.04
CA LEU A 267 -25.01 19.09 6.19
C LEU A 267 -25.05 18.67 4.69
N PRO A 268 -25.88 19.31 3.85
CA PRO A 268 -26.91 20.27 4.22
C PRO A 268 -28.03 19.58 5.00
N ALA A 269 -28.78 20.36 5.78
CA ALA A 269 -29.91 19.86 6.53
C ALA A 269 -31.21 20.52 6.03
N HIS A 270 -32.28 19.75 5.97
CA HIS A 270 -33.65 20.20 5.76
C HIS A 270 -34.37 20.26 7.10
N ARG A 271 -34.33 21.44 7.73
CA ARG A 271 -35.09 21.73 8.95
C ARG A 271 -36.57 21.40 8.74
N GLY A 272 -37.11 20.55 9.60
CA GLY A 272 -38.49 20.05 9.53
C GLY A 272 -38.65 18.70 8.83
N GLU A 273 -37.58 18.15 8.24
CA GLU A 273 -37.55 16.80 7.66
C GLU A 273 -36.72 15.87 8.55
N GLU A 274 -35.46 15.59 8.25
CA GLU A 274 -34.64 14.68 9.05
C GLU A 274 -34.38 15.19 10.47
N VAL A 275 -34.38 16.51 10.65
CA VAL A 275 -34.16 17.15 11.94
C VAL A 275 -35.10 18.34 12.14
N SER A 276 -35.63 18.50 13.35
CA SER A 276 -36.39 19.69 13.73
C SER A 276 -35.48 20.92 13.95
N ALA A 277 -35.95 22.13 13.63
CA ALA A 277 -35.20 23.36 13.88
C ALA A 277 -34.74 23.49 15.34
N GLY A 278 -35.60 23.12 16.29
CA GLY A 278 -35.29 23.16 17.72
C GLY A 278 -34.20 22.20 18.18
N VAL A 279 -33.74 21.26 17.34
CA VAL A 279 -32.59 20.39 17.64
C VAL A 279 -31.33 20.93 16.95
N ILE A 280 -31.37 21.14 15.64
CA ILE A 280 -30.19 21.56 14.88
C ILE A 280 -29.69 22.96 15.26
N ASP A 281 -30.58 23.83 15.72
CA ASP A 281 -30.23 25.18 16.20
C ASP A 281 -30.08 25.24 17.74
N SER A 282 -30.12 24.08 18.41
CA SER A 282 -29.98 24.00 19.86
C SER A 282 -28.52 24.07 20.31
N PRO A 283 -28.25 24.42 21.59
CA PRO A 283 -26.91 24.34 22.17
C PRO A 283 -26.28 22.92 22.17
N ARG A 284 -27.07 21.87 21.94
CA ARG A 284 -26.59 20.48 21.85
C ARG A 284 -26.11 20.12 20.44
N SER A 285 -26.37 20.96 19.45
CA SER A 285 -25.96 20.78 18.07
C SER A 285 -24.52 21.21 17.87
N VAL A 286 -23.71 20.34 17.25
CA VAL A 286 -22.28 20.58 17.01
C VAL A 286 -21.93 20.58 15.52
N ILE A 287 -22.94 20.78 14.67
CA ILE A 287 -22.82 20.72 13.20
C ILE A 287 -21.78 21.70 12.61
N TYR A 288 -21.50 22.81 13.30
CA TYR A 288 -20.55 23.81 12.83
C TYR A 288 -19.11 23.42 13.20
N ASP A 289 -18.91 22.87 14.40
CA ASP A 289 -17.61 22.30 14.80
C ASP A 289 -17.27 21.09 13.93
N GLU A 290 -18.27 20.25 13.63
CA GLU A 290 -18.18 19.15 12.68
C GLU A 290 -17.77 19.64 11.28
N ALA A 291 -18.42 20.70 10.77
CA ALA A 291 -18.10 21.30 9.49
C ALA A 291 -16.69 21.93 9.46
N GLU A 292 -16.24 22.55 10.55
CA GLU A 292 -14.88 23.09 10.69
C GLU A 292 -13.85 21.95 10.67
N ASN A 293 -14.08 20.88 11.44
CA ASN A 293 -13.15 19.76 11.58
C ASN A 293 -12.84 19.03 10.27
N ARG A 294 -13.72 19.15 9.27
CA ARG A 294 -13.41 18.72 7.89
C ARG A 294 -12.12 19.32 7.35
N LEU A 295 -11.88 20.61 7.57
CA LEU A 295 -10.66 21.29 7.12
C LEU A 295 -9.42 20.64 7.74
N HIS A 296 -9.47 20.36 9.04
CA HIS A 296 -8.33 19.84 9.80
C HIS A 296 -8.02 18.39 9.45
N VAL A 297 -9.05 17.55 9.35
CA VAL A 297 -8.93 16.16 8.93
C VAL A 297 -8.44 16.03 7.49
N GLN A 298 -8.98 16.81 6.56
CA GLN A 298 -8.52 16.78 5.16
C GLN A 298 -7.06 17.21 5.04
N LYS A 299 -6.63 18.22 5.81
CA LYS A 299 -5.20 18.57 5.90
C LYS A 299 -4.37 17.40 6.42
N ALA A 300 -4.83 16.71 7.47
CA ALA A 300 -4.13 15.55 8.02
C ALA A 300 -4.02 14.41 6.98
N ILE A 301 -5.10 14.11 6.25
CA ILE A 301 -5.10 13.13 5.15
C ILE A 301 -4.03 13.49 4.12
N MET A 302 -4.01 14.74 3.64
CA MET A 302 -3.04 15.18 2.62
C MET A 302 -1.60 15.11 3.12
N VAL A 303 -1.34 15.46 4.38
CA VAL A 303 -0.01 15.32 5.00
C VAL A 303 0.40 13.85 5.07
N ILE A 304 -0.50 12.97 5.50
CA ILE A 304 -0.19 11.53 5.62
C ILE A 304 0.06 10.92 4.25
N VAL A 305 -0.72 11.30 3.23
CA VAL A 305 -0.52 10.87 1.85
C VAL A 305 0.86 11.29 1.35
N ASP A 306 1.28 12.54 1.57
CA ASP A 306 2.62 13.02 1.20
C ASP A 306 3.72 12.22 1.91
N VAL A 307 3.61 12.04 3.23
CA VAL A 307 4.55 11.24 4.02
C VAL A 307 4.59 9.78 3.52
N ALA A 308 3.45 9.20 3.16
CA ALA A 308 3.37 7.84 2.63
C ALA A 308 4.06 7.72 1.27
N VAL A 309 3.96 8.72 0.39
CA VAL A 309 4.69 8.77 -0.88
C VAL A 309 6.20 8.78 -0.63
N VAL A 310 6.68 9.66 0.26
CA VAL A 310 8.10 9.73 0.62
C VAL A 310 8.57 8.41 1.25
N ALA A 311 7.79 7.86 2.18
CA ALA A 311 8.09 6.59 2.83
C ALA A 311 8.14 5.43 1.82
N PHE A 312 7.27 5.40 0.82
CA PHE A 312 7.29 4.41 -0.24
C PHE A 312 8.57 4.51 -1.08
N VAL A 313 8.97 5.71 -1.49
CA VAL A 313 10.23 5.93 -2.23
C VAL A 313 11.43 5.46 -1.40
N LEU A 314 11.50 5.86 -0.13
CA LEU A 314 12.55 5.42 0.79
C LEU A 314 12.54 3.90 0.99
N TYR A 315 11.37 3.29 1.15
CA TYR A 315 11.23 1.84 1.27
C TYR A 315 11.75 1.12 0.01
N GLN A 316 11.45 1.63 -1.19
CA GLN A 316 11.96 1.06 -2.43
C GLN A 316 13.49 1.18 -2.51
N LEU A 317 14.06 2.33 -2.14
CA LEU A 317 15.51 2.51 -2.04
C LEU A 317 16.15 1.54 -1.03
N LEU A 318 15.56 1.38 0.16
CA LEU A 318 16.02 0.44 1.18
C LEU A 318 15.90 -1.02 0.72
N ARG A 319 14.86 -1.34 -0.07
CA ARG A 319 14.69 -2.68 -0.64
C ARG A 319 15.83 -3.03 -1.61
N LEU A 320 16.38 -2.06 -2.33
CA LEU A 320 17.56 -2.29 -3.20
C LEU A 320 18.80 -2.72 -2.41
N LEU A 321 18.92 -2.27 -1.15
CA LEU A 321 20.03 -2.62 -0.27
C LEU A 321 19.83 -3.94 0.46
N ARG A 322 18.61 -4.49 0.50
CA ARG A 322 18.28 -5.66 1.31
C ARG A 322 18.95 -6.91 0.75
N GLY A 323 19.79 -7.55 1.56
CA GLY A 323 20.51 -8.77 1.18
C GLY A 323 21.87 -8.52 0.51
N THR A 324 22.36 -7.27 0.51
CA THR A 324 23.71 -6.92 0.04
C THR A 324 24.66 -6.62 1.20
N GLN A 325 25.97 -6.53 0.92
CA GLN A 325 26.94 -6.01 1.89
C GLN A 325 26.56 -4.60 2.40
N GLY A 326 25.94 -3.77 1.56
CA GLY A 326 25.32 -2.50 1.94
C GLY A 326 24.36 -2.54 3.12
N THR A 327 23.69 -3.68 3.39
CA THR A 327 22.87 -3.81 4.61
C THR A 327 23.75 -3.72 5.87
N GLN A 328 24.92 -4.36 5.87
CA GLN A 328 25.84 -4.34 7.01
C GLN A 328 26.46 -2.95 7.22
N ILE A 329 26.79 -2.27 6.12
CA ILE A 329 27.32 -0.90 6.16
C ILE A 329 26.27 0.05 6.74
N LEU A 330 25.01 -0.08 6.32
CA LEU A 330 23.90 0.73 6.85
C LEU A 330 23.70 0.50 8.36
N VAL A 331 23.75 -0.75 8.81
CA VAL A 331 23.68 -1.07 10.25
C VAL A 331 24.85 -0.44 11.02
N GLY A 332 26.07 -0.52 10.47
CA GLY A 332 27.26 0.11 11.04
C GLY A 332 27.13 1.64 11.14
N LEU A 333 26.58 2.27 10.11
CA LEU A 333 26.29 3.71 10.10
C LEU A 333 25.24 4.12 11.14
N ILE A 334 24.17 3.34 11.27
CA ILE A 334 23.13 3.60 12.29
C ILE A 334 23.74 3.49 13.68
N LEU A 335 24.55 2.46 13.94
CA LEU A 335 25.25 2.30 15.21
C LEU A 335 26.18 3.49 15.50
N LEU A 336 26.95 3.91 14.50
CA LEU A 336 27.85 5.06 14.61
C LEU A 336 27.07 6.36 14.92
N ALA A 337 25.93 6.57 14.26
CA ALA A 337 25.04 7.70 14.52
C ALA A 337 24.46 7.68 15.94
N VAL A 338 24.03 6.50 16.44
CA VAL A 338 23.55 6.33 17.81
C VAL A 338 24.64 6.68 18.83
N VAL A 339 25.88 6.23 18.63
CA VAL A 339 27.02 6.61 19.49
C VAL A 339 27.25 8.11 19.47
N GLY A 340 27.13 8.75 18.30
CA GLY A 340 27.21 10.21 18.17
C GLY A 340 26.12 10.94 18.99
N VAL A 341 24.87 10.49 18.91
CA VAL A 341 23.75 11.07 19.68
C VAL A 341 23.93 10.86 21.19
N VAL A 342 24.41 9.68 21.61
CA VAL A 342 24.74 9.41 23.02
C VAL A 342 25.85 10.34 23.49
N ALA A 343 26.91 10.52 22.70
CA ALA A 343 28.00 11.44 23.03
C ALA A 343 27.50 12.88 23.27
N THR A 344 26.60 13.38 22.42
CA THR A 344 26.01 14.71 22.58
C THR A 344 25.04 14.80 23.76
N THR A 345 24.25 13.75 24.01
CA THR A 345 23.25 13.74 25.08
C THR A 345 23.89 13.69 26.46
N PHE A 346 24.96 12.91 26.63
CA PHE A 346 25.71 12.78 27.87
C PHE A 346 26.87 13.78 28.00
N ASN A 347 26.96 14.74 27.08
CA ASN A 347 27.99 15.80 27.10
C ASN A 347 29.43 15.25 27.14
N LEU A 348 29.70 14.16 26.43
CA LEU A 348 31.02 13.52 26.38
C LEU A 348 31.97 14.33 25.48
N ILE A 349 32.63 15.34 26.06
CA ILE A 349 33.43 16.35 25.35
C ILE A 349 34.41 15.75 24.32
N LEU A 350 35.25 14.79 24.74
CA LEU A 350 36.25 14.16 23.87
C LEU A 350 35.61 13.37 22.72
N LEU A 351 34.55 12.63 23.02
CA LEU A 351 33.86 11.81 22.02
C LEU A 351 33.11 12.70 21.01
N SER A 352 32.46 13.77 21.47
CA SER A 352 31.82 14.77 20.61
C SER A 352 32.84 15.51 19.73
N TRP A 353 34.03 15.80 20.24
CA TRP A 353 35.12 16.38 19.44
C TRP A 353 35.61 15.40 18.37
N LEU A 354 35.83 14.13 18.72
CA LEU A 354 36.23 13.08 17.79
C LEU A 354 35.22 12.93 16.64
N PHE A 355 33.93 12.80 16.95
CA PHE A 355 32.88 12.65 15.95
C PHE A 355 32.78 13.87 15.01
N ARG A 356 32.91 15.08 15.55
CA ARG A 356 32.84 16.31 14.75
C ARG A 356 33.96 16.40 13.72
N ASN A 357 35.19 16.04 14.12
CA ASN A 357 36.33 16.00 13.20
C ASN A 357 36.27 14.80 12.24
N ALA A 358 35.76 13.65 12.70
CA ALA A 358 35.63 12.45 11.89
C ALA A 358 34.49 12.53 10.86
N THR A 359 33.51 13.44 11.03
CA THR A 359 32.31 13.52 10.17
C THR A 359 32.67 13.62 8.69
N PHE A 360 33.66 14.45 8.34
CA PHE A 360 34.12 14.60 6.95
C PHE A 360 34.67 13.28 6.38
N PHE A 361 35.50 12.57 7.14
CA PHE A 361 36.08 11.29 6.73
C PHE A 361 35.03 10.17 6.67
N ILE A 362 34.06 10.18 7.59
CA ILE A 362 32.95 9.23 7.60
C ILE A 362 32.14 9.36 6.31
N VAL A 363 31.81 10.59 5.87
CA VAL A 363 31.07 10.80 4.60
C VAL A 363 31.83 10.22 3.41
N ILE A 364 33.14 10.45 3.31
CA ILE A 364 33.97 9.89 2.24
C ILE A 364 34.00 8.36 2.31
N ALA A 365 34.23 7.80 3.51
CA ALA A 365 34.26 6.35 3.72
C ALA A 365 32.94 5.70 3.32
N VAL A 366 31.81 6.31 3.66
CA VAL A 366 30.48 5.83 3.26
C VAL A 366 30.32 5.80 1.74
N ILE A 367 30.70 6.88 1.04
CA ILE A 367 30.61 6.93 -0.43
C ILE A 367 31.45 5.81 -1.07
N VAL A 368 32.68 5.61 -0.58
CA VAL A 368 33.58 4.56 -1.09
C VAL A 368 33.02 3.17 -0.79
N MET A 369 32.52 2.95 0.44
CA MET A 369 31.96 1.66 0.84
C MET A 369 30.65 1.32 0.11
N PHE A 370 29.82 2.31 -0.23
CA PHE A 370 28.59 2.14 -1.01
C PHE A 370 28.81 2.17 -2.53
N GLN A 371 30.06 2.31 -3.01
CA GLN A 371 30.34 2.34 -4.44
C GLN A 371 29.77 1.13 -5.21
N PRO A 372 29.88 -0.12 -4.71
CA PRO A 372 29.28 -1.28 -5.39
C PRO A 372 27.76 -1.20 -5.47
N GLU A 373 27.09 -0.79 -4.40
CA GLU A 373 25.64 -0.61 -4.34
C GLU A 373 25.16 0.53 -5.25
N LEU A 374 25.88 1.66 -5.28
CA LEU A 374 25.58 2.79 -6.16
C LEU A 374 25.69 2.38 -7.63
N ARG A 375 26.72 1.61 -8.00
CA ARG A 375 26.85 1.04 -9.34
C ARG A 375 25.66 0.16 -9.68
N ARG A 376 25.29 -0.77 -8.78
CA ARG A 376 24.15 -1.68 -8.97
C ARG A 376 22.81 -0.92 -9.10
N ALA A 377 22.60 0.12 -8.29
CA ALA A 377 21.40 0.94 -8.35
C ALA A 377 21.31 1.72 -9.67
N LEU A 378 22.44 2.27 -10.14
CA LEU A 378 22.52 2.95 -11.44
C LEU A 378 22.32 1.98 -12.61
N ASP A 379 22.84 0.75 -12.54
CA ASP A 379 22.60 -0.28 -13.56
C ASP A 379 21.11 -0.66 -13.63
N GLN A 380 20.44 -0.75 -12.48
CA GLN A 380 18.99 -0.99 -12.43
C GLN A 380 18.19 0.21 -12.96
N LEU A 381 18.54 1.44 -12.60
CA LEU A 381 17.90 2.67 -13.08
C LEU A 381 18.12 2.88 -14.58
N GLY A 382 19.31 2.61 -15.11
CA GLY A 382 19.62 2.70 -16.53
C GLY A 382 18.80 1.74 -17.39
N ARG A 383 18.41 0.59 -16.82
CA ARG A 383 17.50 -0.37 -17.46
C ARG A 383 16.03 0.08 -17.47
N ILE A 384 15.65 1.08 -16.67
CA ILE A 384 14.31 1.71 -16.73
C ILE A 384 14.15 2.54 -18.02
N GLY A 385 15.25 3.01 -18.63
CA GLY A 385 15.26 3.77 -19.89
C GLY A 385 14.81 2.98 -21.13
N HIS A 386 14.72 1.65 -21.06
CA HIS A 386 14.07 0.84 -22.10
C HIS A 386 12.57 0.73 -21.82
N ILE A 387 11.88 1.86 -21.97
CA ILE A 387 10.42 2.00 -21.94
C ILE A 387 9.83 1.26 -23.16
N GLY A 388 9.65 -0.04 -23.00
CA GLY A 388 9.19 -0.90 -24.09
C GLY A 388 8.92 -2.34 -23.71
N ARG A 389 8.73 -2.63 -22.42
CA ARG A 389 7.96 -3.75 -21.86
C ARG A 389 8.10 -3.65 -20.35
N PRO A 390 7.00 -3.48 -19.59
CA PRO A 390 7.08 -3.79 -18.17
C PRO A 390 7.62 -5.21 -18.12
N LEU A 391 8.67 -5.45 -17.33
CA LEU A 391 9.13 -6.79 -16.99
C LEU A 391 7.91 -7.47 -16.38
N SER A 392 7.17 -8.14 -17.26
CA SER A 392 6.03 -8.97 -16.96
C SER A 392 6.46 -9.78 -15.76
N ARG A 393 5.71 -9.70 -14.66
CA ARG A 393 5.71 -10.72 -13.63
C ARG A 393 5.91 -12.04 -14.37
N TYR A 394 7.14 -12.59 -14.32
CA TYR A 394 7.50 -13.75 -15.13
C TYR A 394 6.34 -14.70 -14.97
N ASN A 395 5.74 -15.11 -16.08
CA ASN A 395 4.56 -15.94 -16.06
C ASN A 395 4.95 -17.12 -15.18
N THR A 396 4.45 -17.17 -13.93
CA THR A 396 5.10 -17.97 -12.87
C THR A 396 5.13 -19.44 -13.29
N ARG A 397 4.18 -19.82 -14.15
CA ARG A 397 4.12 -21.07 -14.90
C ARG A 397 5.36 -21.35 -15.76
N GLN A 398 5.80 -20.40 -16.60
CA GLN A 398 6.97 -20.56 -17.48
C GLN A 398 8.27 -20.66 -16.69
N TYR A 399 8.44 -19.86 -15.63
CA TYR A 399 9.62 -19.95 -14.76
C TYR A 399 9.66 -21.27 -13.97
N ASN A 400 8.52 -21.71 -13.43
CA ASN A 400 8.40 -23.01 -12.77
C ASN A 400 8.63 -24.18 -13.75
N GLN A 401 8.22 -24.05 -15.00
CA GLN A 401 8.51 -25.04 -16.05
C GLN A 401 10.02 -25.12 -16.33
N ALA A 402 10.69 -23.97 -16.45
CA ALA A 402 12.14 -23.90 -16.65
C ALA A 402 12.91 -24.61 -15.52
N ILE A 403 12.52 -24.34 -14.27
CA ILE A 403 13.06 -25.03 -13.09
C ILE A 403 12.83 -26.54 -13.18
N SER A 404 11.63 -26.97 -13.54
CA SER A 404 11.30 -28.40 -13.68
C SER A 404 12.16 -29.11 -14.73
N GLU A 405 12.45 -28.46 -15.85
CA GLU A 405 13.37 -28.97 -16.87
C GLU A 405 14.82 -29.05 -16.35
N ALA A 406 15.28 -28.03 -15.63
CA ALA A 406 16.63 -28.02 -15.07
C ALA A 406 16.82 -29.05 -13.95
N ILE A 407 15.82 -29.28 -13.11
CA ILE A 407 15.84 -30.33 -12.09
C ILE A 407 15.96 -31.71 -12.77
N ARG A 408 15.15 -31.97 -13.80
CA ARG A 408 15.24 -33.22 -14.57
C ARG A 408 16.61 -33.40 -15.23
N ALA A 409 17.20 -32.33 -15.77
CA ALA A 409 18.56 -32.37 -16.30
C ALA A 409 19.57 -32.70 -15.20
N ALA A 410 19.47 -32.03 -14.04
CA ALA A 410 20.38 -32.21 -12.93
C ALA A 410 20.34 -33.63 -12.35
N GLU A 411 19.18 -34.26 -12.27
CA GLU A 411 19.04 -35.67 -11.86
C GLU A 411 19.75 -36.63 -12.83
N ARG A 412 19.59 -36.39 -14.14
CA ARG A 412 20.25 -37.22 -15.18
C ARG A 412 21.76 -36.99 -15.24
N LEU A 413 22.21 -35.76 -15.01
CA LEU A 413 23.63 -35.41 -14.97
C LEU A 413 24.29 -35.96 -13.68
N SER A 414 23.57 -35.89 -12.56
CA SER A 414 23.98 -36.44 -11.26
C SER A 414 24.23 -37.95 -11.33
N SER A 415 23.31 -38.73 -11.91
CA SER A 415 23.48 -40.19 -12.04
C SER A 415 24.68 -40.58 -12.91
N LYS A 416 25.06 -39.71 -13.86
CA LYS A 416 26.24 -39.85 -14.73
C LYS A 416 27.49 -39.16 -14.18
N HIS A 417 27.45 -38.61 -12.97
CA HIS A 417 28.56 -37.85 -12.38
C HIS A 417 29.10 -36.73 -13.31
N THR A 418 28.20 -36.10 -14.06
CA THR A 418 28.52 -35.01 -14.98
C THR A 418 28.29 -33.68 -14.29
N GLY A 419 29.34 -32.86 -14.17
CA GLY A 419 29.26 -31.56 -13.52
C GLY A 419 28.39 -30.57 -14.29
N ALA A 420 27.58 -29.80 -13.57
CA ALA A 420 26.70 -28.81 -14.18
C ALA A 420 26.55 -27.57 -13.31
N LEU A 421 26.35 -26.42 -13.96
CA LEU A 421 26.22 -25.13 -13.31
C LEU A 421 25.18 -24.29 -14.03
N ILE A 422 23.97 -24.19 -13.46
CA ILE A 422 22.81 -23.55 -14.10
C ILE A 422 22.36 -22.37 -13.24
N ALA A 423 22.51 -21.15 -13.75
CA ALA A 423 22.14 -19.92 -13.07
C ALA A 423 20.83 -19.36 -13.63
N PHE A 424 19.85 -19.14 -12.76
CA PHE A 424 18.57 -18.53 -13.08
C PHE A 424 18.60 -17.04 -12.72
N GLU A 425 18.38 -16.21 -13.72
CA GLU A 425 18.18 -14.77 -13.57
C GLU A 425 16.84 -14.50 -12.85
N ARG A 426 16.90 -13.61 -11.84
CA ARG A 426 15.74 -13.13 -11.07
C ARG A 426 15.57 -11.62 -11.28
N ASP A 427 15.59 -10.81 -10.22
CA ASP A 427 15.40 -9.36 -10.30
C ASP A 427 16.67 -8.66 -10.81
N VAL A 428 17.86 -9.23 -10.58
CA VAL A 428 19.14 -8.73 -11.10
C VAL A 428 19.48 -9.44 -12.39
N GLY A 429 19.52 -8.70 -13.50
CA GLY A 429 19.84 -9.28 -14.80
C GLY A 429 21.29 -9.73 -14.91
N LEU A 430 21.52 -10.93 -15.46
CA LEU A 430 22.83 -11.59 -15.54
C LEU A 430 23.54 -11.39 -16.89
N GLU A 431 23.23 -10.30 -17.58
CA GLU A 431 23.69 -10.04 -18.95
C GLU A 431 25.22 -9.97 -19.07
N ASP A 432 25.90 -9.38 -18.08
CA ASP A 432 27.36 -9.23 -18.09
C ASP A 432 28.07 -10.59 -18.03
N TYR A 433 27.51 -11.52 -17.25
CA TYR A 433 28.00 -12.89 -17.20
C TYR A 433 27.63 -13.66 -18.48
N ALA A 434 26.42 -13.44 -19.01
CA ALA A 434 25.98 -14.05 -20.26
C ALA A 434 26.80 -13.60 -21.48
N ALA A 435 27.36 -12.39 -21.44
CA ALA A 435 28.24 -11.87 -22.49
C ALA A 435 29.59 -12.60 -22.56
N THR A 436 30.02 -13.27 -21.48
CA THR A 436 31.28 -14.06 -21.47
C THR A 436 31.15 -15.41 -22.16
N GLY A 437 29.92 -15.93 -22.33
CA GLY A 437 29.64 -17.23 -22.93
C GLY A 437 29.15 -17.15 -24.37
N VAL A 438 28.81 -18.31 -24.94
CA VAL A 438 28.23 -18.42 -26.27
C VAL A 438 26.72 -18.23 -26.19
N ARG A 439 26.18 -17.30 -26.99
CA ARG A 439 24.73 -17.04 -27.05
C ARG A 439 23.98 -18.22 -27.67
N ILE A 440 22.95 -18.69 -26.96
CA ILE A 440 22.07 -19.78 -27.43
C ILE A 440 20.70 -19.24 -27.81
N ASN A 441 20.10 -18.41 -26.94
CA ASN A 441 18.74 -17.88 -27.10
C ASN A 441 17.67 -18.96 -27.40
N GLY A 442 17.82 -20.15 -26.83
CA GLY A 442 16.93 -21.30 -27.03
C GLY A 442 15.96 -21.51 -25.87
N GLU A 443 14.87 -22.24 -26.09
CA GLU A 443 14.01 -22.69 -24.98
C GLU A 443 14.74 -23.74 -24.13
N ILE A 444 14.52 -23.67 -22.82
CA ILE A 444 15.11 -24.64 -21.89
C ILE A 444 14.38 -25.98 -21.95
N SER A 445 15.14 -27.06 -22.08
CA SER A 445 14.66 -28.43 -21.92
C SER A 445 15.74 -29.27 -21.22
N ALA A 446 15.33 -30.35 -20.57
CA ALA A 446 16.29 -31.25 -19.92
C ALA A 446 17.32 -31.80 -20.92
N GLU A 447 16.89 -32.14 -22.14
CA GLU A 447 17.72 -32.66 -23.23
C GLU A 447 18.74 -31.62 -23.70
N MET A 448 18.34 -30.35 -23.84
CA MET A 448 19.25 -29.28 -24.24
C MET A 448 20.35 -29.06 -23.21
N LEU A 449 19.99 -29.05 -21.92
CA LEU A 449 20.97 -28.92 -20.83
C LEU A 449 21.95 -30.10 -20.78
N GLN A 450 21.46 -31.33 -20.99
CA GLN A 450 22.32 -32.52 -21.08
C GLN A 450 23.29 -32.44 -22.26
N SER A 451 22.85 -31.93 -23.41
CA SER A 451 23.71 -31.73 -24.57
C SER A 451 24.78 -30.67 -24.31
N ILE A 452 24.43 -29.58 -23.62
CA ILE A 452 25.39 -28.52 -23.26
C ILE A 452 26.47 -29.07 -22.31
N PHE A 453 26.06 -29.74 -21.23
CA PHE A 453 26.98 -30.28 -20.21
C PHE A 453 27.61 -31.63 -20.58
N TYR A 454 27.39 -32.13 -21.79
CA TYR A 454 28.05 -33.34 -22.25
C TYR A 454 29.58 -33.14 -22.23
N PRO A 455 30.40 -34.03 -21.63
CA PRO A 455 31.84 -33.76 -21.41
C PRO A 455 32.66 -33.39 -22.65
N ASN A 456 32.23 -33.80 -23.86
CA ASN A 456 32.92 -33.45 -25.11
C ASN A 456 32.33 -32.23 -25.83
N SER A 457 31.30 -31.60 -25.26
CA SER A 457 30.72 -30.36 -25.79
C SER A 457 31.65 -29.19 -25.48
N PRO A 458 31.95 -28.27 -26.42
CA PRO A 458 32.77 -27.09 -26.12
C PRO A 458 32.13 -26.15 -25.09
N LEU A 459 30.83 -26.33 -24.78
CA LEU A 459 30.06 -25.51 -23.85
C LEU A 459 29.91 -26.13 -22.45
N HIS A 460 30.50 -27.31 -22.22
CA HIS A 460 30.31 -28.07 -20.98
C HIS A 460 31.03 -27.46 -19.78
N ASP A 461 32.08 -26.68 -20.05
CA ASP A 461 32.84 -25.98 -19.03
C ASP A 461 32.28 -24.57 -18.83
N GLY A 462 32.01 -24.20 -17.58
CA GLY A 462 31.32 -22.95 -17.22
C GLY A 462 29.81 -23.09 -16.97
N ALA A 463 29.13 -21.94 -16.90
CA ALA A 463 27.74 -21.84 -16.50
C ALA A 463 26.77 -21.66 -17.67
N VAL A 464 25.55 -22.16 -17.48
CA VAL A 464 24.39 -21.85 -18.32
C VAL A 464 23.57 -20.77 -17.62
N ILE A 465 23.26 -19.68 -18.33
CA ILE A 465 22.43 -18.59 -17.82
C ILE A 465 21.04 -18.67 -18.43
N VAL A 466 20.04 -18.77 -17.55
CA VAL A 466 18.63 -18.92 -17.89
C VAL A 466 17.88 -17.65 -17.50
N ARG A 467 17.12 -17.08 -18.45
CA ARG A 467 16.22 -15.95 -18.23
C ARG A 467 14.81 -16.36 -18.61
N GLY A 468 13.89 -16.37 -17.64
CA GLY A 468 12.53 -16.87 -17.85
C GLY A 468 12.54 -18.35 -18.21
N ASN A 469 12.09 -18.70 -19.42
CA ASN A 469 12.11 -20.07 -19.97
C ASN A 469 13.17 -20.28 -21.07
N ARG A 470 14.15 -19.38 -21.19
CA ARG A 470 15.17 -19.44 -22.25
C ARG A 470 16.58 -19.52 -21.69
N ILE A 471 17.41 -20.32 -22.34
CA ILE A 471 18.86 -20.31 -22.18
C ILE A 471 19.40 -19.14 -22.99
N ILE A 472 19.95 -18.14 -22.31
CA ILE A 472 20.53 -16.96 -22.95
C ILE A 472 21.92 -17.27 -23.49
N ALA A 473 22.75 -17.87 -22.64
CA ALA A 473 24.13 -18.24 -22.97
C ALA A 473 24.58 -19.50 -22.21
N ALA A 474 25.58 -20.18 -22.75
CA ALA A 474 26.26 -21.32 -22.13
C ALA A 474 27.78 -21.15 -22.19
N GLY A 475 28.50 -21.87 -21.34
CA GLY A 475 29.95 -21.70 -21.17
C GLY A 475 30.31 -20.34 -20.55
N CYS A 476 29.43 -19.78 -19.72
CA CYS A 476 29.63 -18.47 -19.11
C CYS A 476 30.62 -18.55 -17.94
N LEU A 477 31.49 -17.56 -17.83
CA LEU A 477 32.39 -17.39 -16.70
C LEU A 477 31.67 -16.65 -15.57
N LEU A 478 31.66 -17.25 -14.38
CA LEU A 478 31.06 -16.67 -13.18
C LEU A 478 32.13 -16.16 -12.21
N PRO A 479 31.82 -15.14 -11.39
CA PRO A 479 32.79 -14.58 -10.45
C PRO A 479 33.09 -15.57 -9.33
N LEU A 480 34.31 -15.50 -8.79
CA LEU A 480 34.71 -16.27 -7.62
C LEU A 480 34.59 -15.40 -6.35
N PRO A 481 34.22 -16.00 -5.21
CA PRO A 481 34.18 -15.29 -3.93
C PRO A 481 35.60 -14.94 -3.47
N GLU A 482 35.75 -13.78 -2.81
CA GLU A 482 37.01 -13.26 -2.29
C GLU A 482 37.69 -14.26 -1.33
N GLU A 483 39.03 -14.28 -1.33
CA GLU A 483 39.82 -15.19 -0.49
C GLU A 483 39.48 -15.01 1.01
N GLY A 484 39.20 -16.12 1.70
CA GLY A 484 38.85 -16.13 3.13
C GLY A 484 37.35 -16.06 3.45
N SER A 485 36.48 -15.78 2.46
CA SER A 485 35.01 -15.75 2.67
C SER A 485 34.36 -17.14 2.82
N VAL A 486 35.05 -18.21 2.42
CA VAL A 486 34.54 -19.59 2.40
C VAL A 486 35.38 -20.47 3.33
N ARG A 487 34.76 -20.99 4.40
CA ARG A 487 35.42 -21.88 5.37
C ARG A 487 35.57 -23.34 4.89
N GLU A 488 34.75 -23.75 3.92
CA GLU A 488 34.73 -25.12 3.41
C GLU A 488 35.52 -25.26 2.11
N ARG A 489 36.16 -26.41 1.92
CA ARG A 489 36.86 -26.75 0.67
C ARG A 489 35.82 -27.06 -0.41
N LEU A 490 35.50 -26.05 -1.23
CA LEU A 490 34.53 -26.16 -2.33
C LEU A 490 35.22 -26.42 -3.67
N GLY A 491 34.60 -27.25 -4.52
CA GLY A 491 34.97 -27.38 -5.92
C GLY A 491 34.77 -26.08 -6.71
N THR A 492 35.39 -25.98 -7.88
CA THR A 492 35.40 -24.76 -8.71
C THR A 492 33.99 -24.29 -9.09
N ARG A 493 33.08 -25.20 -9.47
CA ARG A 493 31.68 -24.87 -9.79
C ARG A 493 30.90 -24.36 -8.57
N HIS A 494 31.11 -24.95 -7.39
CA HIS A 494 30.49 -24.48 -6.15
C HIS A 494 30.99 -23.10 -5.74
N ARG A 495 32.29 -22.82 -5.93
CA ARG A 495 32.84 -21.48 -5.71
C ARG A 495 32.24 -20.47 -6.67
N ALA A 496 32.20 -20.79 -7.96
CA ALA A 496 31.64 -19.94 -9.01
C ALA A 496 30.14 -19.62 -8.76
N ALA A 497 29.37 -20.63 -8.37
CA ALA A 497 27.98 -20.48 -7.97
C ALA A 497 27.82 -19.58 -6.73
N LEU A 498 28.67 -19.76 -5.72
CA LEU A 498 28.66 -18.95 -4.52
C LEU A 498 28.99 -17.49 -4.83
N GLY A 499 30.03 -17.23 -5.63
CA GLY A 499 30.41 -15.90 -6.07
C GLY A 499 29.28 -15.19 -6.82
N LEU A 500 28.61 -15.88 -7.74
CA LEU A 500 27.45 -15.32 -8.45
C LEU A 500 26.28 -15.01 -7.48
N SER A 501 25.99 -15.91 -6.53
CA SER A 501 24.90 -15.73 -5.55
C SER A 501 25.17 -14.63 -4.50
N LEU A 502 26.43 -14.22 -4.35
CA LEU A 502 26.83 -13.08 -3.50
C LEU A 502 26.77 -11.77 -4.28
N ALA A 503 27.08 -11.81 -5.58
CA ALA A 503 27.03 -10.66 -6.48
C ALA A 503 25.60 -10.33 -6.97
N SER A 504 24.70 -11.30 -6.99
CA SER A 504 23.33 -11.18 -7.53
C SER A 504 22.31 -11.96 -6.71
N ASP A 505 21.02 -11.77 -6.99
CA ASP A 505 19.93 -12.56 -6.40
C ASP A 505 19.66 -13.88 -7.16
N ALA A 506 20.55 -14.28 -8.07
CA ALA A 506 20.40 -15.47 -8.89
C ALA A 506 20.27 -16.74 -8.06
N LEU A 507 19.41 -17.65 -8.52
CA LEU A 507 19.37 -19.02 -8.02
C LEU A 507 20.28 -19.88 -8.88
N VAL A 508 21.23 -20.57 -8.24
CA VAL A 508 22.22 -21.38 -8.95
C VAL A 508 22.07 -22.84 -8.55
N LEU A 509 21.81 -23.70 -9.54
CA LEU A 509 21.78 -25.15 -9.40
C LEU A 509 23.14 -25.72 -9.81
N VAL A 510 23.75 -26.50 -8.91
CA VAL A 510 25.08 -27.09 -9.11
C VAL A 510 24.99 -28.61 -9.01
N VAL A 511 25.57 -29.31 -9.98
CA VAL A 511 25.80 -30.76 -9.92
C VAL A 511 27.30 -30.99 -9.77
N SER A 512 27.71 -31.70 -8.73
CA SER A 512 29.10 -32.07 -8.48
C SER A 512 29.54 -33.20 -9.43
N GLU A 513 30.65 -33.01 -10.13
CA GLU A 513 31.26 -34.08 -10.94
C GLU A 513 31.92 -35.15 -10.08
N GLU A 514 32.47 -34.79 -8.91
CA GLU A 514 33.16 -35.73 -8.03
C GLU A 514 32.18 -36.62 -7.25
N THR A 515 31.07 -36.05 -6.78
CA THR A 515 30.17 -36.72 -5.84
C THR A 515 28.79 -37.01 -6.41
N GLY A 516 28.47 -36.48 -7.60
CA GLY A 516 27.11 -36.52 -8.16
C GLY A 516 26.09 -35.66 -7.41
N ASN A 517 26.42 -35.08 -6.25
CA ASN A 517 25.47 -34.36 -5.41
C ASN A 517 24.93 -33.09 -6.08
N ILE A 518 23.61 -32.89 -5.97
CA ILE A 518 22.91 -31.69 -6.40
C ILE A 518 22.86 -30.69 -5.25
N SER A 519 23.24 -29.45 -5.51
CA SER A 519 23.20 -28.34 -4.56
C SER A 519 22.46 -27.15 -5.15
N VAL A 520 21.75 -26.41 -4.29
CA VAL A 520 21.18 -25.10 -4.65
C VAL A 520 21.89 -24.03 -3.85
N ILE A 521 22.30 -22.97 -4.55
CA ILE A 521 22.97 -21.83 -3.97
C ILE A 521 22.15 -20.59 -4.30
N GLU A 522 21.72 -19.89 -3.26
CA GLU A 522 21.01 -18.62 -3.36
C GLU A 522 21.37 -17.76 -2.13
N GLU A 523 21.48 -16.45 -2.31
CA GLU A 523 21.81 -15.49 -1.23
C GLU A 523 23.04 -15.89 -0.39
N GLY A 524 24.08 -16.42 -1.03
CA GLY A 524 25.30 -16.87 -0.36
C GLY A 524 25.15 -18.13 0.50
N LYS A 525 24.00 -18.81 0.48
CA LYS A 525 23.74 -20.03 1.27
C LYS A 525 23.74 -21.26 0.37
N ILE A 526 24.44 -22.30 0.80
CA ILE A 526 24.51 -23.58 0.09
C ILE A 526 23.57 -24.58 0.75
N SER A 527 22.63 -25.13 -0.03
CA SER A 527 21.78 -26.25 0.39
C SER A 527 22.22 -27.51 -0.35
N ARG A 528 22.76 -28.50 0.38
CA ARG A 528 23.26 -29.78 -0.17
C ARG A 528 22.28 -30.92 0.11
N ASN A 529 22.47 -32.05 -0.59
CA ASN A 529 21.79 -33.32 -0.35
C ASN A 529 20.26 -33.19 -0.34
N LEU A 530 19.72 -32.39 -1.26
CA LEU A 530 18.29 -32.20 -1.41
C LEU A 530 17.70 -33.39 -2.16
N ASP A 531 16.70 -34.05 -1.58
CA ASP A 531 15.86 -34.98 -2.33
C ASP A 531 15.08 -34.23 -3.43
N PRO A 532 14.66 -34.90 -4.52
CA PRO A 532 13.94 -34.28 -5.64
C PRO A 532 12.73 -33.44 -5.25
N ASP A 533 11.96 -33.86 -4.25
CA ASP A 533 10.76 -33.16 -3.80
C ASP A 533 11.10 -31.94 -2.94
N SER A 534 12.17 -32.01 -2.15
CA SER A 534 12.73 -30.89 -1.39
C SER A 534 13.38 -29.86 -2.32
N LEU A 535 14.05 -30.30 -3.39
CA LEU A 535 14.59 -29.44 -4.44
C LEU A 535 13.47 -28.67 -5.14
N ARG A 536 12.40 -29.35 -5.55
CA ARG A 536 11.21 -28.71 -6.15
C ARG A 536 10.55 -27.70 -5.20
N ARG A 537 10.38 -28.06 -3.93
CA ARG A 537 9.78 -27.16 -2.92
C ARG A 537 10.62 -25.91 -2.64
N ARG A 538 11.95 -26.02 -2.74
CA ARG A 538 12.89 -24.92 -2.49
C ARG A 538 12.99 -23.96 -3.68
N VAL A 539 13.05 -24.51 -4.89
CA VAL A 539 13.32 -23.75 -6.11
C VAL A 539 12.04 -23.19 -6.73
N ALA A 540 10.87 -23.83 -6.51
CA ALA A 540 9.60 -23.33 -7.03
C ALA A 540 9.17 -22.02 -6.37
N VAL A 541 8.80 -21.04 -7.20
CA VAL A 541 8.18 -19.81 -6.72
C VAL A 541 6.77 -20.17 -6.23
N LYS A 542 6.50 -19.94 -4.93
CA LYS A 542 5.16 -20.12 -4.37
C LYS A 542 4.17 -19.25 -5.14
N ILE A 543 3.30 -19.88 -5.92
CA ILE A 543 2.08 -19.25 -6.40
C ILE A 543 1.25 -19.01 -5.14
N ALA A 544 1.11 -17.75 -4.73
CA ALA A 544 0.04 -17.39 -3.80
C ALA A 544 -1.25 -17.90 -4.42
N ALA A 545 -1.95 -18.81 -3.74
CA ALA A 545 -3.12 -19.49 -4.24
C ALA A 545 -4.14 -18.46 -4.75
N GLN A 546 -4.20 -18.27 -6.06
CA GLN A 546 -5.34 -17.68 -6.70
C GLN A 546 -6.34 -18.81 -6.94
N ASN A 547 -7.48 -18.66 -6.28
CA ASN A 547 -8.79 -19.27 -6.49
C ASN A 547 -9.15 -20.50 -5.65
N GLY A 548 -10.27 -20.38 -4.94
CA GLY A 548 -11.00 -21.52 -4.44
C GLY A 548 -12.24 -21.23 -3.58
N ASN A 549 -13.21 -20.47 -4.07
CA ASN A 549 -14.62 -20.90 -4.01
C ASN A 549 -15.53 -20.06 -4.89
N GLY A 550 -15.57 -20.43 -6.16
CA GLY A 550 -16.58 -20.00 -7.13
C GLY A 550 -16.93 -21.19 -8.03
N ARG A 551 -17.58 -22.21 -7.46
CA ARG A 551 -18.20 -23.29 -8.25
C ARG A 551 -19.44 -22.71 -8.95
N PHE A 552 -19.25 -22.10 -10.11
CA PHE A 552 -20.33 -21.95 -11.08
C PHE A 552 -20.53 -23.30 -11.77
N ARG A 553 -21.61 -23.99 -11.38
CA ARG A 553 -22.17 -25.10 -12.16
C ARG A 553 -23.33 -24.52 -12.97
N PHE A 554 -23.12 -24.38 -14.27
CA PHE A 554 -24.22 -24.27 -15.22
C PHE A 554 -25.01 -25.58 -15.22
N ARG A 555 -26.32 -25.51 -15.00
CA ARG A 555 -27.30 -26.42 -15.59
C ARG A 555 -28.70 -25.79 -15.53
N ARG A 556 -29.22 -25.53 -16.74
CA ARG A 556 -30.60 -25.28 -17.22
C ARG A 556 -31.53 -24.45 -16.35
#